data_AF-A0A937Z290-F1
#
_entry.id   AF-A0A937Z290-F1
#
_cell.length_a   1.000
_cell.length_b   1.000
_cell.length_c   1.000
_cell.angle_alpha   90.00
_cell.angle_beta   90.00
_cell.angle_gamma   90.00
#
_symmetry.space_group_name_H-M   'P 1'
#
loop_
_entity.id
_entity.type
_entity.pdbx_description
1 polymer ?
#
loop_
_entity_poly.entity_id
_entity_poly.type
_entity_poly.pdbx_seq_one_letter_code
_entity_poly.pdbx_strand_id
1 'polypeptide(L)'
;MRGGAPRVRVCVVGPGALGCLHAAWLARAGVQVCLLDHRPDRARALAARGLVVEDGGSTWTARLPCAADPAELPPVDLLLFCVKTFQSATAAAHAAPLVGPETILVRLQNGLADPAPLVDLASGARVVLGVSGHGAHTVSWGRIRHAGSGPTRLGPLIASGRAAAEAAAAALRPALPDIEVVHD
;
A
#
# COMPACT_ATOMS: atom_id res chain seq x y z
N MET A 1 -31.02 -10.03 -1.37
CA MET A 1 -29.66 -10.45 -1.80
C MET A 1 -28.84 -9.19 -2.01
N ARG A 2 -27.94 -8.83 -1.08
CA ARG A 2 -27.07 -7.66 -1.27
C ARG A 2 -25.89 -8.11 -2.12
N GLY A 3 -25.95 -7.83 -3.43
CA GLY A 3 -24.77 -7.89 -4.29
C GLY A 3 -23.77 -6.87 -3.77
N GLY A 4 -22.79 -7.34 -2.99
CA GLY A 4 -21.68 -6.49 -2.55
C GLY A 4 -20.83 -6.15 -3.76
N ALA A 5 -20.45 -4.89 -3.90
CA ALA A 5 -19.42 -4.48 -4.85
C ALA A 5 -18.19 -5.41 -4.69
N PRO A 6 -17.48 -5.74 -5.78
CA PRO A 6 -16.28 -6.56 -5.70
C PRO A 6 -15.32 -5.95 -4.66
N ARG A 7 -14.88 -6.77 -3.68
CA ARG A 7 -13.93 -6.31 -2.66
C ARG A 7 -12.55 -6.20 -3.30
N VAL A 8 -12.03 -4.98 -3.39
CA VAL A 8 -10.67 -4.73 -3.88
C VAL A 8 -9.65 -5.36 -2.93
N ARG A 9 -8.68 -6.09 -3.50
CA ARG A 9 -7.56 -6.72 -2.79
C ARG A 9 -6.31 -5.88 -2.93
N VAL A 10 -5.77 -5.45 -1.80
CA VAL A 10 -4.59 -4.58 -1.71
C VAL A 10 -3.40 -5.37 -1.16
N CYS A 11 -2.26 -5.35 -1.84
CA CYS A 11 -0.99 -5.75 -1.24
C CYS A 11 -0.14 -4.51 -0.98
N VAL A 12 0.23 -4.29 0.27
CA VAL A 12 1.17 -3.23 0.65
C VAL A 12 2.59 -3.79 0.60
N VAL A 13 3.42 -3.21 -0.26
CA VAL A 13 4.83 -3.62 -0.44
C VAL A 13 5.71 -2.75 0.45
N GLY A 14 6.40 -3.41 1.40
CA GLY A 14 7.30 -2.76 2.36
C GLY A 14 6.63 -2.43 3.69
N PRO A 15 6.74 -3.31 4.71
CA PRO A 15 6.23 -3.05 6.07
C PRO A 15 7.17 -2.12 6.87
N GLY A 16 7.49 -0.96 6.30
CA GLY A 16 8.04 0.17 7.04
C GLY A 16 6.95 0.86 7.87
N ALA A 17 7.27 2.00 8.50
CA ALA A 17 6.31 2.71 9.34
C ALA A 17 5.01 3.09 8.59
N LEU A 18 5.13 3.71 7.40
CA LEU A 18 3.96 4.08 6.58
C LEU A 18 3.23 2.88 5.99
N GLY A 19 3.97 1.90 5.46
CA GLY A 19 3.34 0.68 4.92
C GLY A 19 2.53 -0.06 5.98
N CYS A 20 3.06 -0.19 7.19
CA CYS A 20 2.34 -0.77 8.32
C CYS A 20 1.13 0.08 8.74
N LEU A 21 1.25 1.41 8.80
CA LEU A 21 0.13 2.29 9.14
C LEU A 21 -1.01 2.13 8.13
N HIS A 22 -0.72 2.25 6.83
CA HIS A 22 -1.72 2.12 5.79
C HIS A 22 -2.34 0.72 5.74
N ALA A 23 -1.52 -0.33 5.83
CA ALA A 23 -2.02 -1.72 5.86
C ALA A 23 -2.93 -1.96 7.07
N ALA A 24 -2.57 -1.43 8.25
CA ALA A 24 -3.39 -1.58 9.44
C ALA A 24 -4.72 -0.82 9.32
N TRP A 25 -4.71 0.42 8.81
CA TRP A 25 -5.95 1.18 8.58
C TRP A 25 -6.85 0.47 7.56
N LEU A 26 -6.29 -0.04 6.46
CA LEU A 26 -7.02 -0.82 5.46
C LEU A 26 -7.67 -2.07 6.07
N ALA A 27 -6.92 -2.83 6.87
CA ALA A 27 -7.44 -3.99 7.58
C ALA A 27 -8.56 -3.61 8.55
N ARG A 28 -8.39 -2.51 9.30
CA ARG A 28 -9.40 -2.00 10.26
C ARG A 28 -10.68 -1.55 9.55
N ALA A 29 -10.58 -1.03 8.33
CA ALA A 29 -11.72 -0.67 7.49
C ALA A 29 -12.39 -1.87 6.78
N GLY A 30 -11.87 -3.09 6.95
CA GLY A 30 -12.42 -4.30 6.33
C GLY A 30 -12.02 -4.50 4.87
N VAL A 31 -11.03 -3.76 4.38
CA VAL A 31 -10.42 -3.99 3.06
C VAL A 31 -9.60 -5.28 3.11
N GLN A 32 -9.64 -6.09 2.05
CA GLN A 32 -8.79 -7.26 1.95
C GLN A 32 -7.35 -6.79 1.68
N VAL A 33 -6.51 -6.87 2.70
CA VAL A 33 -5.14 -6.38 2.64
C VAL A 33 -4.14 -7.43 3.11
N CYS A 34 -2.99 -7.50 2.43
CA CYS A 34 -1.82 -8.25 2.85
C CYS A 34 -0.55 -7.39 2.76
N LEU A 35 0.53 -7.88 3.38
CA LEU A 35 1.85 -7.26 3.34
C LEU A 35 2.85 -8.15 2.61
N LEU A 36 3.62 -7.55 1.70
CA LEU A 36 4.81 -8.16 1.12
C LEU A 36 6.05 -7.52 1.75
N ASP A 37 6.89 -8.35 2.36
CA ASP A 37 8.16 -7.95 2.95
C ASP A 37 9.31 -8.66 2.27
N HIS A 38 10.46 -8.01 2.09
CA HIS A 38 11.64 -8.70 1.55
C HIS A 38 12.37 -9.54 2.62
N ARG A 39 11.89 -9.53 3.87
CA ARG A 39 12.52 -10.21 5.03
C ARG A 39 11.65 -11.35 5.56
N PRO A 40 12.03 -12.63 5.34
CA PRO A 40 11.24 -13.77 5.80
C PRO A 40 11.01 -13.85 7.30
N ASP A 41 12.01 -13.47 8.11
CA ASP A 41 11.91 -13.44 9.57
C ASP A 41 10.89 -12.40 10.06
N ARG A 42 10.94 -11.20 9.50
CA ARG A 42 9.96 -10.14 9.79
C ARG A 42 8.57 -10.51 9.29
N ALA A 43 8.45 -11.00 8.07
CA ALA A 43 7.17 -11.39 7.50
C ALA A 43 6.43 -12.39 8.41
N ARG A 44 7.11 -13.45 8.84
CA ARG A 44 6.56 -14.45 9.77
C ARG A 44 6.15 -13.84 11.11
N ALA A 45 6.99 -12.96 11.68
CA ALA A 45 6.68 -12.30 12.93
C ALA A 45 5.45 -11.38 12.82
N LEU A 46 5.34 -10.63 11.73
CA LEU A 46 4.20 -9.75 11.45
C LEU A 46 2.92 -10.54 11.20
N ALA A 47 2.98 -11.63 10.43
CA ALA A 47 1.85 -12.51 10.19
C ALA A 47 1.30 -13.14 11.49
N ALA A 48 2.19 -13.56 12.39
CA ALA A 48 1.80 -14.19 13.65
C ALA A 48 1.26 -13.18 14.68
N ARG A 49 1.90 -12.01 14.81
CA ARG A 49 1.64 -11.05 15.89
C ARG A 49 0.66 -9.94 15.49
N GLY A 50 0.55 -9.66 14.19
CA GLY A 50 -0.17 -8.50 13.66
C GLY A 50 0.63 -7.19 13.81
N LEU A 51 -0.03 -6.10 13.44
CA LEU A 51 0.49 -4.74 13.52
C LEU A 51 -0.16 -4.02 14.69
N VAL A 52 0.62 -3.64 15.69
CA VAL A 52 0.19 -2.77 16.78
C VAL A 52 0.31 -1.31 16.32
N VAL A 53 -0.80 -0.60 16.37
CA VAL A 53 -0.90 0.80 15.93
C VAL A 53 -1.22 1.68 17.13
N GLU A 54 -0.37 2.68 17.36
CA GLU A 54 -0.63 3.80 18.25
C GLU A 54 -1.07 5.01 17.42
N ASP A 55 -2.32 5.42 17.57
CA ASP A 55 -2.95 6.45 16.75
C ASP A 55 -4.00 7.23 17.54
N GLY A 56 -3.87 8.55 17.61
CA GLY A 56 -4.84 9.43 18.28
C GLY A 56 -5.09 9.09 19.75
N GLY A 57 -4.08 8.60 20.49
CA GLY A 57 -4.21 8.16 21.88
C GLY A 57 -4.84 6.77 22.06
N SER A 58 -5.22 6.09 20.98
CA SER A 58 -5.69 4.71 20.99
C SER A 58 -4.58 3.74 20.60
N THR A 59 -4.59 2.54 21.17
CA THR A 59 -3.73 1.43 20.75
C THR A 59 -4.57 0.23 20.37
N TRP A 60 -4.32 -0.33 19.19
CA TRP A 60 -5.07 -1.49 18.67
C TRP A 60 -4.15 -2.37 17.82
N THR A 61 -4.60 -3.59 17.51
CA THR A 61 -3.83 -4.56 16.71
C THR A 61 -4.59 -4.95 15.45
N ALA A 62 -3.96 -4.79 14.29
CA ALA A 62 -4.46 -5.27 13.00
C ALA A 62 -3.84 -6.64 12.70
N ARG A 63 -4.67 -7.65 12.41
CA ARG A 63 -4.19 -8.96 11.93
C ARG A 63 -4.47 -9.06 10.44
N LEU A 64 -3.42 -9.27 9.66
CA LEU A 64 -3.46 -9.43 8.21
C LEU A 64 -2.36 -10.39 7.75
N PRO A 65 -2.52 -11.06 6.59
CA PRO A 65 -1.46 -11.87 6.02
C PRO A 65 -0.21 -11.04 5.75
N CYS A 66 0.95 -11.62 6.01
CA CYS A 66 2.24 -11.07 5.62
C CYS A 66 3.14 -12.20 5.18
N ALA A 67 3.76 -12.06 4.01
CA ALA A 67 4.67 -13.05 3.47
C ALA A 67 5.92 -12.38 2.90
N ALA A 68 6.97 -13.19 2.77
CA ALA A 68 8.16 -12.78 2.03
C ALA A 68 8.22 -13.38 0.63
N ASP A 69 7.57 -14.51 0.40
CA ASP A 69 7.37 -15.02 -0.95
C ASP A 69 6.05 -14.47 -1.51
N PRO A 70 6.05 -13.72 -2.63
CA PRO A 70 4.81 -13.27 -3.26
C PRO A 70 3.88 -14.43 -3.65
N ALA A 71 4.40 -15.65 -3.90
CA ALA A 71 3.57 -16.81 -4.22
C ALA A 71 2.68 -17.29 -3.05
N GLU A 72 3.02 -16.90 -1.81
CA GLU A 72 2.20 -17.20 -0.62
C GLU A 72 1.01 -16.22 -0.46
N LEU A 73 0.97 -15.15 -1.26
CA LEU A 73 -0.08 -14.13 -1.19
C LEU A 73 -1.18 -14.38 -2.23
N PRO A 74 -2.44 -14.03 -1.93
CA PRO A 74 -3.51 -14.13 -2.91
C PRO A 74 -3.29 -13.13 -4.06
N PRO A 75 -3.92 -13.36 -5.23
CA PRO A 75 -3.90 -12.36 -6.30
C PRO A 75 -4.45 -11.01 -5.81
N VAL A 76 -3.88 -9.92 -6.31
CA VAL A 76 -4.21 -8.56 -5.87
C VAL A 76 -4.59 -7.66 -7.03
N ASP A 77 -5.50 -6.73 -6.73
CA ASP A 77 -5.99 -5.74 -7.69
C ASP A 77 -5.15 -4.45 -7.62
N LEU A 78 -4.55 -4.18 -6.45
CA LEU A 78 -3.72 -3.00 -6.20
C LEU A 78 -2.46 -3.36 -5.41
N LEU A 79 -1.30 -2.92 -5.92
CA LEU A 79 -0.02 -2.95 -5.22
C LEU A 79 0.34 -1.56 -4.73
N LEU A 80 0.43 -1.38 -3.42
CA LEU A 80 0.77 -0.11 -2.77
C LEU A 80 2.23 -0.13 -2.29
N PHE A 81 3.12 0.54 -3.02
CA PHE A 81 4.55 0.59 -2.70
C PHE A 81 4.84 1.68 -1.68
N CYS A 82 5.12 1.27 -0.44
CA CYS A 82 5.46 2.14 0.69
C CYS A 82 6.92 1.95 1.16
N VAL A 83 7.84 1.77 0.19
CA VAL A 83 9.28 1.61 0.43
C VAL A 83 10.01 2.96 0.37
N LYS A 84 11.26 3.00 0.84
CA LYS A 84 12.11 4.18 0.62
C LYS A 84 12.43 4.31 -0.86
N THR A 85 12.62 5.54 -1.34
CA THR A 85 12.83 5.85 -2.78
C THR A 85 13.92 5.00 -3.43
N PHE A 86 15.07 4.82 -2.75
CA PHE A 86 16.20 4.01 -3.19
C PHE A 86 15.95 2.49 -3.20
N GLN A 87 14.84 2.01 -2.66
CA GLN A 87 14.46 0.59 -2.66
C GLN A 87 13.39 0.27 -3.72
N SER A 88 12.93 1.28 -4.48
CA SER A 88 11.79 1.12 -5.40
C SER A 88 12.03 0.05 -6.46
N ALA A 89 13.23 0.02 -7.07
CA ALA A 89 13.58 -0.99 -8.08
C ALA A 89 13.58 -2.42 -7.52
N THR A 90 14.22 -2.62 -6.37
CA THR A 90 14.28 -3.94 -5.73
C THR A 90 12.89 -4.40 -5.26
N ALA A 91 12.07 -3.48 -4.74
CA ALA A 91 10.71 -3.76 -4.31
C ALA A 91 9.79 -4.11 -5.49
N ALA A 92 9.93 -3.38 -6.61
CA ALA A 92 9.22 -3.65 -7.85
C ALA A 92 9.55 -5.06 -8.37
N ALA A 93 10.84 -5.39 -8.53
CA ALA A 93 11.26 -6.72 -8.96
C ALA A 93 10.74 -7.84 -8.04
N HIS A 94 10.74 -7.61 -6.71
CA HIS A 94 10.23 -8.58 -5.75
C HIS A 94 8.70 -8.77 -5.83
N ALA A 95 7.95 -7.69 -6.10
CA ALA A 95 6.50 -7.73 -6.23
C ALA A 95 6.01 -8.18 -7.62
N ALA A 96 6.90 -8.28 -8.61
CA ALA A 96 6.56 -8.61 -9.99
C ALA A 96 5.65 -9.84 -10.16
N PRO A 97 5.81 -10.95 -9.40
CA PRO A 97 4.91 -12.11 -9.52
C PRO A 97 3.45 -11.84 -9.14
N LEU A 98 3.17 -10.75 -8.42
CA LEU A 98 1.80 -10.34 -8.05
C LEU A 98 1.13 -9.46 -9.11
N VAL A 99 1.86 -9.03 -10.15
CA VAL A 99 1.35 -8.12 -11.18
C VAL A 99 0.54 -8.91 -12.20
N GLY A 100 -0.78 -8.83 -12.07
CA GLY A 100 -1.73 -9.30 -13.07
C GLY A 100 -1.96 -8.30 -14.21
N PRO A 101 -2.78 -8.68 -15.20
CA PRO A 101 -3.09 -7.84 -16.37
C PRO A 101 -3.75 -6.50 -15.98
N GLU A 102 -4.59 -6.52 -14.95
CA GLU A 102 -5.35 -5.35 -14.48
C GLU A 102 -4.82 -4.75 -13.17
N THR A 103 -3.71 -5.27 -12.63
CA THR A 103 -3.20 -4.80 -11.33
C THR A 103 -2.73 -3.36 -11.44
N ILE A 104 -3.22 -2.50 -10.56
CA ILE A 104 -2.82 -1.09 -10.46
C ILE A 104 -1.61 -1.00 -9.54
N LEU A 105 -0.57 -0.27 -9.98
CA LEU A 105 0.64 -0.03 -9.21
C LEU A 105 0.61 1.38 -8.64
N VAL A 106 0.47 1.51 -7.34
CA VAL A 106 0.46 2.80 -6.63
C VAL A 106 1.77 2.98 -5.90
N ARG A 107 2.54 3.98 -6.27
CA ARG A 107 3.69 4.42 -5.47
C ARG A 107 3.21 5.45 -4.46
N LEU A 108 3.18 5.11 -3.17
CA LEU A 108 2.76 6.04 -2.11
C LEU A 108 3.88 6.24 -1.10
N GLN A 109 4.58 7.37 -1.24
CA GLN A 109 5.78 7.71 -0.46
C GLN A 109 5.76 9.19 -0.08
N ASN A 110 6.59 9.56 0.91
CA ASN A 110 6.85 10.97 1.18
C ASN A 110 7.82 11.48 0.11
N GLY A 111 7.32 12.23 -0.88
CA GLY A 111 8.10 12.84 -1.95
C GLY A 111 8.06 12.13 -3.31
N LEU A 112 8.60 12.81 -4.33
CA LEU A 112 8.69 12.33 -5.71
C LEU A 112 10.00 11.55 -5.91
N ALA A 113 9.91 10.38 -6.54
CA ALA A 113 11.03 9.54 -6.96
C ALA A 113 10.67 8.92 -8.30
N ASP A 114 11.69 8.38 -8.95
CA ASP A 114 11.60 7.86 -10.30
C ASP A 114 10.50 6.77 -10.43
N PRO A 115 9.51 6.98 -11.32
CA PRO A 115 8.48 5.98 -11.59
C PRO A 115 8.96 4.81 -12.45
N ALA A 116 10.14 4.90 -13.09
CA ALA A 116 10.62 3.92 -14.07
C ALA A 116 10.49 2.45 -13.58
N PRO A 117 10.83 2.09 -12.33
CA PRO A 117 10.71 0.70 -11.89
C PRO A 117 9.29 0.11 -11.92
N LEU A 118 8.25 0.94 -11.84
CA LEU A 118 6.87 0.47 -11.92
C LEU A 118 6.39 0.39 -13.38
N VAL A 119 6.90 1.26 -14.25
CA VAL A 119 6.59 1.24 -15.68
C VAL A 119 7.16 -0.01 -16.36
N ASP A 120 8.29 -0.52 -15.87
CA ASP A 120 8.86 -1.77 -16.36
C ASP A 120 7.97 -3.00 -16.05
N LEU A 121 7.07 -2.90 -15.06
CA LEU A 121 6.18 -3.98 -14.66
C LEU A 121 4.78 -3.88 -15.28
N ALA A 122 4.34 -2.67 -15.62
CA ALA A 122 2.99 -2.41 -16.05
C ALA A 122 2.95 -1.24 -17.03
N SER A 123 1.95 -1.25 -17.92
CA SER A 123 1.62 -0.06 -18.73
C SER A 123 1.55 1.19 -17.84
N GLY A 124 2.12 2.30 -18.31
CA GLY A 124 2.06 3.57 -17.58
C GLY A 124 0.63 4.01 -17.22
N ALA A 125 -0.39 3.55 -17.95
CA ALA A 125 -1.79 3.80 -17.63
C ALA A 125 -2.27 3.11 -16.33
N ARG A 126 -1.53 2.12 -15.83
CA ARG A 126 -1.79 1.42 -14.57
C ARG A 126 -0.89 1.89 -13.43
N VAL A 127 0.00 2.85 -13.67
CA VAL A 127 0.89 3.41 -12.65
C VAL A 127 0.29 4.70 -12.10
N VAL A 128 0.13 4.74 -10.77
CA VAL A 128 -0.40 5.88 -10.02
C VAL A 128 0.70 6.40 -9.09
N LEU A 129 0.92 7.71 -9.13
CA LEU A 129 1.84 8.41 -8.26
C LEU A 129 1.08 8.96 -7.07
N GLY A 130 1.63 8.75 -5.89
CA GLY A 130 1.03 9.14 -4.63
C GLY A 130 2.01 9.81 -3.68
N VAL A 131 1.58 10.88 -3.04
CA VAL A 131 2.27 11.53 -1.93
C VAL A 131 1.36 11.50 -0.71
N SER A 132 1.84 10.93 0.39
CA SER A 132 1.12 10.91 1.66
C SER A 132 1.61 12.04 2.56
N GLY A 133 0.69 12.82 3.09
CA GLY A 133 0.96 13.79 4.17
C GLY A 133 1.04 13.15 5.55
N HIS A 134 0.78 11.84 5.65
CA HIS A 134 0.88 11.13 6.92
C HIS A 134 2.35 10.86 7.30
N GLY A 135 2.63 10.93 8.60
CA GLY A 135 3.91 10.59 9.19
C GLY A 135 3.75 9.43 10.16
N ALA A 136 4.67 8.47 10.13
CA ALA A 136 4.72 7.37 11.10
C ALA A 136 6.15 7.01 11.43
N HIS A 137 6.38 6.51 12.65
CA HIS A 137 7.65 5.89 13.02
C HIS A 137 7.43 4.49 13.60
N THR A 138 8.41 3.62 13.35
CA THR A 138 8.45 2.28 13.92
C THR A 138 8.95 2.40 15.37
N VAL A 139 8.09 2.03 16.33
CA VAL A 139 8.47 1.93 17.75
C VAL A 139 9.26 0.64 17.99
N SER A 140 8.77 -0.46 17.41
CA SER A 140 9.46 -1.76 17.36
C SER A 140 8.89 -2.58 16.20
N TRP A 141 9.41 -3.78 15.97
CA TRP A 141 8.96 -4.65 14.88
C TRP A 141 7.45 -4.94 14.99
N GLY A 142 6.68 -4.51 14.00
CA GLY A 142 5.23 -4.63 13.99
C GLY A 142 4.49 -3.65 14.91
N ARG A 143 5.19 -2.70 15.54
CA ARG A 143 4.57 -1.63 16.34
C ARG A 143 4.91 -0.27 15.75
N ILE A 144 3.89 0.47 15.34
CA ILE A 144 4.03 1.79 14.72
C ILE A 144 3.26 2.84 15.51
N ARG A 145 3.73 4.08 15.43
CA ARG A 145 3.04 5.25 15.96
C ARG A 145 2.81 6.26 14.85
N HIS A 146 1.55 6.64 14.67
CA HIS A 146 1.15 7.75 13.81
C HIS A 146 1.61 9.06 14.44
N ALA A 147 2.30 9.89 13.66
CA ALA A 147 3.07 11.04 14.15
C ALA A 147 2.85 12.34 13.35
N GLY A 148 2.08 12.29 12.25
CA GLY A 148 1.77 13.47 11.46
C GLY A 148 0.59 13.20 10.54
N SER A 149 -0.26 14.20 10.35
CA SER A 149 -1.46 14.13 9.51
C SER A 149 -1.35 15.13 8.38
N GLY A 150 -1.84 14.75 7.21
CA GLY A 150 -1.90 15.59 6.03
C GLY A 150 -2.58 14.83 4.89
N PRO A 151 -2.95 15.52 3.80
CA PRO A 151 -3.69 14.90 2.71
C PRO A 151 -2.86 13.83 2.00
N THR A 152 -3.53 12.82 1.45
CA THR A 152 -2.93 11.91 0.50
C THR A 152 -3.33 12.32 -0.91
N ARG A 153 -2.35 12.66 -1.75
CA ARG A 153 -2.59 13.04 -3.15
C ARG A 153 -2.23 11.89 -4.05
N LEU A 154 -3.13 11.50 -4.95
CA LEU A 154 -2.92 10.48 -5.97
C LEU A 154 -3.10 11.09 -7.36
N GLY A 155 -2.30 10.70 -8.33
CA GLY A 155 -2.46 11.12 -9.72
C GLY A 155 -1.93 10.08 -10.69
N PRO A 156 -2.45 10.05 -11.93
CA PRO A 156 -2.00 9.09 -12.91
C PRO A 156 -0.60 9.47 -13.42
N LEU A 157 0.23 8.48 -13.74
CA LEU A 157 1.55 8.75 -14.34
C LEU A 157 1.43 9.40 -15.73
N ILE A 158 0.42 8.98 -16.50
CA ILE A 158 0.09 9.51 -17.83
C ILE A 158 -1.41 9.76 -17.93
N ALA A 159 -1.84 10.65 -18.83
CA ALA A 159 -3.23 11.07 -18.95
C ALA A 159 -4.25 9.91 -19.11
N SER A 160 -3.88 8.85 -19.84
CA SER A 160 -4.75 7.67 -20.03
C SER A 160 -4.92 6.82 -18.76
N GLY A 161 -4.13 7.06 -17.71
CA GLY A 161 -4.22 6.36 -16.42
C GLY A 161 -5.21 6.95 -15.41
N ARG A 162 -6.00 7.95 -15.80
CA ARG A 162 -6.99 8.61 -14.93
C ARG A 162 -7.90 7.63 -14.19
N ALA A 163 -8.41 6.61 -14.90
CA ALA A 163 -9.27 5.60 -14.31
C ALA A 163 -8.55 4.77 -13.23
N ALA A 164 -7.26 4.48 -13.42
CA ALA A 164 -6.46 3.77 -12.42
C ALA A 164 -6.25 4.62 -11.15
N ALA A 165 -6.02 5.93 -11.30
CA ALA A 165 -5.90 6.84 -10.16
C ALA A 165 -7.21 6.93 -9.34
N GLU A 166 -8.36 7.03 -10.01
CA GLU A 166 -9.67 7.03 -9.35
C GLU A 166 -9.99 5.70 -8.67
N ALA A 167 -9.68 4.57 -9.33
CA ALA A 167 -9.87 3.24 -8.76
C ALA A 167 -8.98 3.03 -7.52
N ALA A 168 -7.71 3.47 -7.58
CA ALA A 168 -6.81 3.45 -6.44
C ALA A 168 -7.34 4.30 -5.28
N ALA A 169 -7.80 5.52 -5.55
CA ALA A 169 -8.41 6.37 -4.54
C ALA A 169 -9.65 5.73 -3.91
N ALA A 170 -10.56 5.16 -4.73
CA ALA A 170 -11.74 4.47 -4.25
C ALA A 170 -11.40 3.27 -3.34
N ALA A 171 -10.35 2.52 -3.66
CA ALA A 171 -9.88 1.40 -2.85
C ALA A 171 -9.28 1.83 -1.49
N LEU A 172 -8.66 3.00 -1.44
CA LEU A 172 -7.94 3.50 -0.25
C LEU A 172 -8.81 4.38 0.66
N ARG A 173 -9.83 5.08 0.12
CA ARG A 173 -10.75 5.97 0.84
C ARG A 173 -11.44 5.37 2.08
N PRO A 174 -11.77 4.06 2.15
CA PRO A 174 -12.33 3.49 3.38
C PRO A 174 -11.40 3.60 4.60
N ALA A 175 -10.10 3.79 4.38
CA ALA A 175 -9.07 3.69 5.41
C ALA A 175 -8.19 4.93 5.53
N LEU A 176 -7.86 5.59 4.41
CA LEU A 176 -7.00 6.76 4.39
C LEU A 176 -7.88 8.01 4.32
N PRO A 177 -7.84 8.90 5.34
CA PRO A 177 -8.57 10.16 5.29
C PRO A 177 -7.95 11.10 4.24
N ASP A 178 -8.75 12.08 3.79
CA ASP A 178 -8.29 13.20 2.97
C ASP A 178 -7.52 12.81 1.69
N ILE A 179 -8.04 11.82 0.95
CA ILE A 179 -7.52 11.47 -0.37
C ILE A 179 -8.04 12.44 -1.44
N GLU A 180 -7.11 13.14 -2.09
CA GLU A 180 -7.32 13.99 -3.26
C GLU A 180 -6.77 13.30 -4.51
N VAL A 181 -7.56 13.28 -5.59
CA VAL A 181 -7.07 12.83 -6.91
C VAL A 181 -6.72 14.07 -7.74
N VAL A 182 -5.46 14.17 -8.14
CA VAL A 182 -4.90 15.24 -8.96
C VAL A 182 -4.69 14.70 -10.36
N HIS A 183 -5.01 15.50 -11.37
CA HIS A 183 -5.08 15.04 -12.75
C HIS A 183 -4.20 15.85 -13.72
N ASP A 184 -3.42 16.77 -13.15
CA ASP A 184 -2.74 17.90 -13.77
C ASP A 184 -1.37 18.14 -13.12
#